data_AF-A0A1R3TG55-F1
#
_entry.id   AF-A0A1R3TG55-F1
#
_cell.length_a   1.000
_cell.length_b   1.000
_cell.length_c   1.000
_cell.angle_alpha   90.00
_cell.angle_beta   90.00
_cell.angle_gamma   90.00
#
_symmetry.space_group_name_H-M   'P 1'
#
loop_
_entity.id
_entity.type
_entity.pdbx_description
1 polymer ?
#
loop_
_entity_poly.entity_id
_entity_poly.type
_entity_poly.pdbx_seq_one_letter_code
_entity_poly.pdbx_strand_id
1 'polypeptide(L)'
;MTVSFISPDDIRSDFSMAMSAMYRDEVPAYATLMSLVAKVNSATLAADQHLKERLEATDTLERISEERHGAIRLGSPEELSMMRRVFAVMGMYPVGYYDLSTAGVPVHSTAFRPVGEKSLNRNPFRVFTSLLRLDLIADEALRTEAATVLASRKIFTDVAVALVEKAEQEGGLDAADTSRFIQEVLETFRWHDKAIVDVKMYTRLHDAHRLIADVVSFKGPHINHLTPRTLDIDRVQALMPDEGIAPKAVVEGPPTRKCPILLRQTSFKALEEAVSFIGADGTWQEGSHTARFGEIEQRGVALTPKGRALYDALLNETRTRVRPAADGSNSDAYEAALADVFTAFPDDWNSIRKAGLGYFSYSLTEKGNVAKVSALGLEDAIEQAYVRFDPIVYEDFLPVSAAAIFQSNLGDEVAQEFVASPNQVMFERDLGAGVLDEFQHYAGIERASLEACLTVVHSAAAAE
;
A
#
# COMPACT_ATOMS: atom_id res chain seq x y z
N MET A 1 36.10 -15.92 9.06
CA MET A 1 34.92 -16.52 8.41
C MET A 1 34.20 -15.38 7.73
N THR A 2 33.87 -15.49 6.44
CA THR A 2 33.02 -14.49 5.77
C THR A 2 31.62 -14.60 6.34
N VAL A 3 31.14 -13.57 7.01
CA VAL A 3 29.76 -13.51 7.52
C VAL A 3 28.83 -13.53 6.31
N SER A 4 27.86 -14.44 6.30
CA SER A 4 26.84 -14.52 5.26
C SER A 4 25.62 -13.77 5.73
N PHE A 5 25.38 -12.58 5.18
CA PHE A 5 24.17 -11.82 5.47
C PHE A 5 22.96 -12.36 4.73
N ILE A 6 21.79 -12.20 5.34
CA ILE A 6 20.50 -12.50 4.74
C ILE A 6 20.09 -11.36 3.81
N SER A 7 19.50 -11.69 2.65
CA SER A 7 18.97 -10.68 1.73
C SER A 7 17.86 -9.88 2.40
N PRO A 8 17.81 -8.54 2.26
CA PRO A 8 16.70 -7.74 2.77
C PRO A 8 15.32 -8.22 2.29
N ASP A 9 15.27 -8.80 1.08
CA ASP A 9 14.03 -9.39 0.55
C ASP A 9 13.57 -10.61 1.33
N ASP A 10 14.49 -11.43 1.84
CA ASP A 10 14.16 -12.59 2.67
C ASP A 10 13.74 -12.17 4.07
N ILE A 11 14.42 -11.17 4.65
CA ILE A 11 14.00 -10.56 5.92
C ILE A 11 12.56 -10.03 5.80
N ARG A 12 12.24 -9.36 4.68
CA ARG A 12 10.89 -8.84 4.40
C ARG A 12 9.85 -9.95 4.25
N SER A 13 10.17 -11.01 3.51
CA SER A 13 9.28 -12.18 3.37
C SER A 13 8.95 -12.80 4.73
N ASP A 14 9.99 -13.09 5.52
CA ASP A 14 9.83 -13.70 6.85
C ASP A 14 9.05 -12.78 7.80
N PHE A 15 9.32 -11.47 7.76
CA PHE A 15 8.59 -10.48 8.54
C PHE A 15 7.11 -10.40 8.13
N SER A 16 6.81 -10.37 6.83
CA SER A 16 5.43 -10.34 6.31
C SER A 16 4.64 -11.58 6.74
N MET A 17 5.27 -12.76 6.67
CA MET A 17 4.68 -14.02 7.12
C MET A 17 4.41 -14.00 8.63
N ALA A 18 5.39 -13.58 9.43
CA ALA A 18 5.25 -13.54 10.88
C ALA A 18 4.20 -12.50 11.33
N MET A 19 4.13 -11.36 10.65
CA MET A 19 3.08 -10.35 10.85
C MET A 19 1.69 -10.91 10.50
N SER A 20 1.57 -11.64 9.39
CA SER A 20 0.30 -12.29 8.99
C SER A 20 -0.14 -13.35 10.00
N ALA A 21 0.80 -14.14 10.54
CA ALA A 21 0.51 -15.12 11.58
C ALA A 21 0.02 -14.44 12.86
N MET A 22 0.74 -13.41 13.35
CA MET A 22 0.34 -12.63 14.52
C MET A 22 -1.06 -12.02 14.33
N TYR A 23 -1.32 -11.36 13.19
CA TYR A 23 -2.60 -10.71 12.94
C TYR A 23 -3.75 -11.72 12.81
N ARG A 24 -3.48 -12.92 12.29
CA ARG A 24 -4.46 -14.01 12.22
C ARG A 24 -4.87 -14.51 13.60
N ASP A 25 -3.90 -14.65 14.51
CA ASP A 25 -4.17 -15.09 15.88
C ASP A 25 -4.96 -14.03 16.66
N GLU A 26 -4.69 -12.76 16.40
CA GLU A 26 -5.40 -11.65 17.04
C GLU A 26 -6.76 -11.32 16.40
N VAL A 27 -6.98 -11.60 15.11
CA VAL A 27 -8.19 -11.22 14.35
C VAL A 27 -8.75 -12.42 13.57
N PRO A 28 -9.68 -13.22 14.13
CA PRO A 28 -10.21 -14.41 13.47
C PRO A 28 -10.85 -14.15 12.10
N ALA A 29 -11.51 -13.01 11.89
CA ALA A 29 -12.12 -12.64 10.62
C ALA A 29 -11.08 -12.50 9.48
N TYR A 30 -9.82 -12.18 9.81
CA TYR A 30 -8.73 -12.17 8.83
C TYR A 30 -8.40 -13.58 8.32
N ALA A 31 -8.45 -14.59 9.18
CA ALA A 31 -8.23 -15.99 8.79
C ALA A 31 -9.30 -16.46 7.77
N THR A 32 -10.55 -16.11 8.04
CA THR A 32 -11.69 -16.38 7.16
C THR A 32 -11.52 -15.67 5.81
N LEU A 33 -11.15 -14.38 5.84
CA LEU A 33 -10.88 -13.61 4.62
C LEU A 33 -9.78 -14.24 3.77
N MET A 34 -8.65 -14.63 4.39
CA MET A 34 -7.55 -15.28 3.68
C MET A 34 -7.98 -16.56 2.96
N SER A 35 -8.82 -17.37 3.61
CA SER A 35 -9.36 -18.61 3.04
C SER A 35 -10.29 -18.33 1.85
N LEU A 36 -11.14 -17.30 1.98
CA LEU A 36 -12.03 -16.86 0.92
C LEU A 36 -11.25 -16.33 -0.30
N VAL A 37 -10.21 -15.51 -0.07
CA VAL A 37 -9.34 -14.99 -1.12
C VAL A 37 -8.63 -16.11 -1.88
N ALA A 38 -8.07 -17.09 -1.16
CA ALA A 38 -7.41 -18.24 -1.79
C ALA A 38 -8.38 -19.03 -2.70
N LYS A 39 -9.63 -19.23 -2.25
CA LYS A 39 -10.69 -19.89 -3.02
C LYS A 39 -11.06 -19.09 -4.27
N VAL A 40 -11.26 -17.77 -4.14
CA VAL A 40 -11.62 -16.90 -5.26
C VAL A 40 -10.48 -16.83 -6.28
N ASN A 41 -9.24 -16.58 -5.84
CA ASN A 41 -8.08 -16.53 -6.74
C ASN A 41 -7.92 -17.84 -7.53
N SER A 42 -8.05 -18.98 -6.86
CA SER A 42 -7.98 -20.29 -7.51
C SER A 42 -9.07 -20.47 -8.57
N ALA A 43 -10.31 -20.05 -8.28
CA ALA A 43 -11.43 -20.11 -9.22
C ALA A 43 -11.24 -19.15 -10.40
N THR A 44 -10.76 -17.93 -10.16
CA THR A 44 -10.48 -16.93 -11.21
C THR A 44 -9.40 -17.44 -12.17
N LEU A 45 -8.31 -18.00 -11.65
CA LEU A 45 -7.23 -18.58 -12.47
C LEU A 45 -7.68 -19.82 -13.25
N ALA A 46 -8.59 -20.62 -12.69
CA ALA A 46 -9.16 -21.77 -13.39
C ALA A 46 -10.13 -21.37 -14.51
N ALA A 47 -10.79 -20.22 -14.38
CA ALA A 47 -11.73 -19.68 -15.36
C ALA A 47 -11.04 -18.90 -16.50
N ASP A 48 -9.87 -18.30 -16.24
CA ASP A 48 -9.11 -17.51 -17.21
C ASP A 48 -7.67 -18.03 -17.39
N GLN A 49 -7.52 -18.94 -18.35
CA GLN A 49 -6.23 -19.53 -18.70
C GLN A 49 -5.23 -18.48 -19.25
N HIS A 50 -5.70 -17.43 -19.91
CA HIS A 50 -4.83 -16.39 -20.46
C HIS A 50 -4.25 -15.51 -19.34
N LEU A 51 -5.07 -15.15 -18.33
CA LEU A 51 -4.60 -14.47 -17.14
C LEU A 51 -3.56 -15.33 -16.40
N LYS A 52 -3.81 -16.63 -16.26
CA LYS A 52 -2.89 -17.56 -15.62
C LYS A 52 -1.53 -17.61 -16.33
N GLU A 53 -1.51 -17.81 -17.65
CA GLU A 53 -0.27 -17.84 -18.45
C GLU A 53 0.52 -16.54 -18.35
N ARG A 54 -0.17 -15.39 -18.34
CA ARG A 54 0.48 -14.09 -18.16
C ARG A 54 1.12 -13.95 -16.79
N LEU A 55 0.40 -14.29 -15.72
CA LEU A 55 0.93 -14.23 -14.36
C LEU A 55 2.08 -15.21 -14.12
N GLU A 56 2.02 -16.41 -14.72
CA GLU A 56 3.13 -17.37 -14.71
C GLU A 56 4.37 -16.81 -15.41
N ALA A 57 4.18 -16.03 -16.47
CA ALA A 57 5.28 -15.54 -17.28
C ALA A 57 5.87 -14.19 -16.85
N THR A 58 5.13 -13.38 -16.09
CA THR A 58 5.61 -12.10 -15.57
C THR A 58 6.11 -12.20 -14.16
N ASP A 59 5.40 -12.92 -13.25
CA ASP A 59 5.73 -12.73 -11.84
C ASP A 59 5.14 -13.66 -10.76
N THR A 60 5.12 -14.97 -11.00
CA THR A 60 4.85 -16.05 -10.01
C THR A 60 3.50 -15.99 -9.31
N LEU A 61 2.65 -16.99 -9.57
CA LEU A 61 1.42 -17.26 -8.82
C LEU A 61 1.63 -17.28 -7.28
N GLU A 62 2.85 -17.60 -6.84
CA GLU A 62 3.28 -17.57 -5.43
C GLU A 62 3.19 -16.16 -4.84
N ARG A 63 3.63 -15.13 -5.58
CA ARG A 63 3.56 -13.72 -5.18
C ARG A 63 2.15 -13.32 -4.76
N ILE A 64 1.13 -13.62 -5.58
CA ILE A 64 -0.27 -13.25 -5.30
C ILE A 64 -0.77 -13.84 -3.97
N SER A 65 -0.34 -15.06 -3.63
CA SER A 65 -0.76 -15.74 -2.41
C SER A 65 -0.10 -15.16 -1.15
N GLU A 66 1.09 -14.58 -1.30
CA GLU A 66 1.86 -13.97 -0.22
C GLU A 66 1.65 -12.46 -0.10
N GLU A 67 1.18 -11.83 -1.17
CA GLU A 67 1.05 -10.39 -1.31
C GLU A 67 0.07 -9.80 -0.29
N ARG A 68 0.59 -8.87 0.50
CA ARG A 68 -0.12 -8.17 1.56
C ARG A 68 0.31 -6.72 1.63
N HIS A 69 -0.50 -5.90 2.29
CA HIS A 69 -0.03 -4.66 2.86
C HIS A 69 -0.55 -4.50 4.29
N GLY A 70 0.21 -3.80 5.13
CA GLY A 70 -0.23 -3.37 6.46
C GLY A 70 -0.44 -1.86 6.52
N ALA A 71 -1.18 -1.39 7.51
CA ALA A 71 -1.27 0.03 7.85
C ALA A 71 -1.04 0.28 9.33
N ILE A 72 -0.23 1.30 9.62
CA ILE A 72 0.15 1.71 10.97
C ILE A 72 0.09 3.22 11.12
N ARG A 73 0.03 3.68 12.38
CA ARG A 73 -0.03 5.11 12.72
C ARG A 73 0.95 5.42 13.84
N LEU A 74 1.84 6.37 13.59
CA LEU A 74 2.86 6.86 14.51
C LEU A 74 2.44 8.21 15.07
N GLY A 75 2.90 8.50 16.28
CA GLY A 75 2.56 9.72 17.00
C GLY A 75 3.64 10.80 16.94
N SER A 76 4.91 10.45 16.69
CA SER A 76 6.01 11.41 16.71
C SER A 76 6.98 11.30 15.54
N PRO A 77 7.68 12.40 15.18
CA PRO A 77 8.78 12.39 14.21
C PRO A 77 9.88 11.37 14.53
N GLU A 78 10.24 11.21 15.81
CA GLU A 78 11.26 10.26 16.25
C GLU A 78 10.84 8.82 15.98
N GLU A 79 9.57 8.50 16.21
CA GLU A 79 8.99 7.21 15.86
C GLU A 79 9.05 6.96 14.35
N LEU A 80 8.70 7.95 13.52
CA LEU A 80 8.75 7.85 12.05
C LEU A 80 10.17 7.65 11.53
N SER A 81 11.13 8.43 12.03
CA SER A 81 12.53 8.33 11.64
C SER A 81 13.15 6.99 12.01
N MET A 82 12.87 6.46 13.20
CA MET A 82 13.33 5.13 13.60
C MET A 82 12.62 4.02 12.79
N MET A 83 11.32 4.16 12.54
CA MET A 83 10.57 3.19 11.71
C MET A 83 11.11 3.10 10.28
N ARG A 84 11.51 4.24 9.68
CA ARG A 84 12.22 4.25 8.38
C ARG A 84 13.47 3.38 8.41
N ARG A 85 14.27 3.45 9.48
CA ARG A 85 15.49 2.67 9.63
C ARG A 85 15.20 1.18 9.79
N VAL A 86 14.17 0.83 10.58
CA VAL A 86 13.67 -0.55 10.69
C VAL A 86 13.27 -1.11 9.33
N PHE A 87 12.47 -0.36 8.57
CA PHE A 87 12.04 -0.78 7.23
C PHE A 87 13.20 -0.88 6.23
N ALA A 88 14.24 -0.06 6.36
CA ALA A 88 15.42 -0.14 5.50
C ALA A 88 16.19 -1.46 5.65
N VAL A 89 16.22 -2.08 6.84
CA VAL A 89 16.80 -3.43 7.06
C VAL A 89 16.09 -4.49 6.20
N MET A 90 14.79 -4.29 5.93
CA MET A 90 13.95 -5.15 5.09
C MET A 90 13.91 -4.70 3.62
N GLY A 91 14.78 -3.76 3.22
CA GLY A 91 14.81 -3.23 1.86
C GLY A 91 13.54 -2.47 1.47
N MET A 92 12.85 -1.87 2.45
CA MET A 92 11.63 -1.10 2.26
C MET A 92 11.91 0.39 2.41
N TYR A 93 11.52 1.17 1.41
CA TYR A 93 11.82 2.59 1.29
C TYR A 93 10.52 3.41 1.26
N PRO A 94 10.54 4.67 1.73
CA PRO A 94 9.37 5.54 1.70
C PRO A 94 9.08 5.98 0.27
N VAL A 95 7.91 5.60 -0.26
CA VAL A 95 7.46 5.93 -1.62
C VAL A 95 6.11 6.65 -1.56
N GLY A 96 6.03 7.75 -2.30
CA GLY A 96 4.86 8.62 -2.34
C GLY A 96 4.65 9.41 -1.05
N TYR A 97 3.89 10.51 -1.17
CA TYR A 97 3.45 11.34 -0.06
C TYR A 97 1.93 11.52 -0.11
N TYR A 98 1.26 11.28 1.02
CA TYR A 98 -0.19 11.31 1.13
C TYR A 98 -0.59 12.31 2.22
N ASP A 99 -1.27 13.39 1.84
CA ASP A 99 -1.77 14.39 2.79
C ASP A 99 -3.26 14.20 3.07
N LEU A 100 -3.58 13.53 4.18
CA LEU A 100 -4.96 13.21 4.54
C LEU A 100 -5.66 14.35 5.29
N SER A 101 -4.94 15.42 5.65
CA SER A 101 -5.53 16.61 6.27
C SER A 101 -6.57 17.28 5.36
N THR A 102 -6.37 17.14 4.05
CA THR A 102 -7.30 17.59 3.01
C THR A 102 -8.67 16.88 3.05
N ALA A 103 -8.76 15.70 3.66
CA ALA A 103 -10.00 14.98 3.93
C ALA A 103 -10.44 15.08 5.40
N GLY A 104 -9.87 16.00 6.17
CA GLY A 104 -10.21 16.23 7.57
C GLY A 104 -9.61 15.19 8.53
N VAL A 105 -8.69 14.34 8.09
CA VAL A 105 -8.00 13.37 8.94
C VAL A 105 -6.63 13.95 9.35
N PRO A 106 -6.29 14.04 10.65
CA PRO A 106 -5.12 14.80 11.12
C PRO A 106 -3.80 14.04 10.95
N VAL A 107 -3.53 13.50 9.76
CA VAL A 107 -2.31 12.75 9.45
C VAL A 107 -1.78 13.07 8.05
N HIS A 108 -0.51 12.77 7.85
CA HIS A 108 0.14 12.65 6.56
C HIS A 108 1.01 11.39 6.54
N SER A 109 1.26 10.82 5.37
CA SER A 109 1.72 9.42 5.27
C SER A 109 2.66 9.18 4.09
N THR A 110 3.34 8.03 4.13
CA THR A 110 4.09 7.42 3.03
C THR A 110 3.88 5.91 3.02
N ALA A 111 4.23 5.24 1.94
CA ALA A 111 4.26 3.78 1.87
C ALA A 111 5.69 3.27 1.94
N PHE A 112 6.01 2.46 2.96
CA PHE A 112 7.28 1.73 2.97
C PHE A 112 7.15 0.45 2.16
N ARG A 113 7.95 0.31 1.10
CA ARG A 113 7.91 -0.86 0.21
C ARG A 113 9.23 -1.09 -0.51
N PRO A 114 9.51 -2.29 -1.03
CA PRO A 114 10.65 -2.49 -1.91
C PRO A 114 10.53 -1.66 -3.19
N VAL A 115 11.70 -1.36 -3.76
CA VAL A 115 11.87 -0.71 -5.05
C VAL A 115 12.71 -1.60 -5.95
N GLY A 116 12.46 -1.53 -7.25
CA GLY A 116 13.02 -2.43 -8.25
C GLY A 116 12.15 -3.67 -8.47
N GLU A 117 12.03 -4.04 -9.74
CA GLU A 117 11.22 -5.17 -10.21
C GLU A 117 11.59 -6.46 -9.45
N LYS A 118 12.86 -6.87 -9.44
CA LYS A 118 13.29 -8.13 -8.78
C LYS A 118 12.87 -8.25 -7.31
N SER A 119 12.92 -7.17 -6.55
CA SER A 119 12.56 -7.19 -5.12
C SER A 119 11.04 -7.21 -4.91
N LEU A 120 10.27 -6.50 -5.75
CA LEU A 120 8.81 -6.57 -5.76
C LEU A 120 8.31 -7.96 -6.14
N ASN A 121 8.94 -8.55 -7.16
CA ASN A 121 8.68 -9.89 -7.65
C ASN A 121 8.90 -10.96 -6.58
N ARG A 122 9.97 -10.82 -5.78
CA ARG A 122 10.27 -11.73 -4.67
C ARG A 122 9.27 -11.61 -3.52
N ASN A 123 8.99 -10.39 -3.07
CA ASN A 123 8.00 -10.14 -2.04
C ASN A 123 7.56 -8.66 -2.06
N PRO A 124 6.29 -8.36 -2.42
CA PRO A 124 5.80 -6.99 -2.56
C PRO A 124 5.22 -6.43 -1.25
N PHE A 125 5.64 -6.91 -0.08
CA PHE A 125 5.07 -6.43 1.18
C PHE A 125 5.25 -4.92 1.35
N ARG A 126 4.17 -4.25 1.74
CA ARG A 126 4.06 -2.78 1.88
C ARG A 126 3.51 -2.42 3.25
N VAL A 127 3.94 -1.31 3.83
CA VAL A 127 3.34 -0.74 5.03
C VAL A 127 3.01 0.73 4.84
N PHE A 128 1.71 1.04 4.79
CA PHE A 128 1.22 2.41 4.80
C PHE A 128 1.41 3.01 6.19
N THR A 129 2.30 3.99 6.31
CA THR A 129 2.71 4.56 7.59
C THR A 129 2.29 6.00 7.68
N SER A 130 1.39 6.30 8.61
CA SER A 130 0.88 7.64 8.85
C SER A 130 1.54 8.26 10.09
N LEU A 131 1.89 9.55 10.02
CA LEU A 131 2.31 10.35 11.16
C LEU A 131 1.17 11.28 11.60
N LEU A 132 0.85 11.26 12.89
CA LEU A 132 -0.11 12.18 13.50
C LEU A 132 0.39 13.62 13.46
N ARG A 133 -0.45 14.52 12.96
CA ARG A 133 -0.22 15.97 12.97
C ARG A 133 -0.82 16.59 14.22
N LEU A 134 -0.04 16.59 15.31
CA LEU A 134 -0.46 17.18 16.58
C LEU A 134 -0.84 18.66 16.46
N ASP A 135 -0.23 19.40 15.53
CA ASP A 135 -0.54 20.80 15.27
C ASP A 135 -1.98 21.02 14.75
N LEU A 136 -2.63 19.99 14.19
CA LEU A 136 -4.03 20.02 13.78
C LEU A 136 -5.02 19.76 14.94
N ILE A 137 -4.53 19.49 16.16
CA ILE A 137 -5.36 19.43 17.36
C ILE A 137 -5.66 20.86 17.81
N ALA A 138 -6.94 21.25 17.76
CA ALA A 138 -7.38 22.61 18.05
C ALA A 138 -7.27 22.99 19.55
N ASP A 139 -7.55 22.06 20.46
CA ASP A 139 -7.38 22.26 21.91
C ASP A 139 -5.88 22.20 22.25
N GLU A 140 -5.30 23.36 22.60
CA GLU A 140 -3.86 23.48 22.88
C GLU A 140 -3.43 22.70 24.13
N ALA A 141 -4.30 22.59 25.14
CA ALA A 141 -4.02 21.82 26.34
C ALA A 141 -4.01 20.32 26.01
N LEU A 142 -5.03 19.85 25.28
CA LEU A 142 -5.08 18.46 24.81
C LEU A 142 -3.88 18.11 23.92
N ARG A 143 -3.48 19.02 23.03
CA ARG A 143 -2.28 18.87 22.18
C ARG A 143 -1.00 18.70 23.00
N THR A 144 -0.84 19.50 24.04
CA THR A 144 0.33 19.44 24.94
C THR A 144 0.34 18.15 25.76
N GLU A 145 -0.82 17.75 26.28
CA GLU A 145 -0.99 16.48 27.01
C GLU A 145 -0.70 15.28 26.10
N ALA A 146 -1.22 15.27 24.87
CA ALA A 146 -0.96 14.23 23.88
C ALA A 146 0.54 14.12 23.52
N ALA A 147 1.21 15.25 23.31
CA ALA A 147 2.66 15.29 23.07
C ALA A 147 3.45 14.70 24.26
N THR A 148 3.02 14.97 25.50
CA THR A 148 3.66 14.45 26.71
C THR A 148 3.51 12.92 26.81
N VAL A 149 2.32 12.39 26.51
CA VAL A 149 2.07 10.94 26.49
C VAL A 149 2.96 10.27 25.45
N LEU A 150 2.99 10.80 24.22
CA LEU A 150 3.81 10.26 23.13
C LEU A 150 5.31 10.31 23.46
N ALA A 151 5.80 11.38 24.07
CA ALA A 151 7.19 11.49 24.47
C ALA A 151 7.60 10.51 25.59
N SER A 152 6.62 9.99 26.36
CA SER A 152 6.88 9.08 27.48
C SER A 152 6.96 7.60 27.07
N ARG A 153 6.41 7.23 25.90
CA ARG A 153 6.39 5.83 25.45
C ARG A 153 7.65 5.49 24.66
N LYS A 154 7.98 4.19 24.65
CA LYS A 154 9.00 3.60 23.79
C LYS A 154 8.35 2.48 23.00
N ILE A 155 8.19 2.67 21.70
CA ILE A 155 7.50 1.69 20.84
C ILE A 155 8.43 0.58 20.34
N PHE A 156 9.74 0.84 20.26
CA PHE A 156 10.75 -0.14 19.86
C PHE A 156 11.45 -0.71 21.08
N THR A 157 11.78 -2.01 21.04
CA THR A 157 12.62 -2.62 22.06
C THR A 157 14.06 -2.16 21.88
N ASP A 158 14.83 -2.11 22.98
CA ASP A 158 16.26 -1.73 22.91
C ASP A 158 17.05 -2.71 22.02
N VAL A 159 16.62 -3.96 21.93
CA VAL A 159 17.21 -4.99 21.06
C VAL A 159 16.92 -4.71 19.59
N ALA A 160 15.69 -4.34 19.22
CA ALA A 160 15.36 -3.95 17.85
C ALA A 160 16.22 -2.76 17.39
N VAL A 161 16.37 -1.75 18.25
CA VAL A 161 17.23 -0.58 17.97
C VAL A 161 18.68 -1.00 17.75
N ALA A 162 19.24 -1.82 18.63
CA ALA A 162 20.62 -2.29 18.50
C ALA A 162 20.86 -3.12 17.23
N LEU A 163 19.88 -3.91 16.79
CA LEU A 163 19.97 -4.71 15.56
C LEU A 163 19.87 -3.84 14.30
N VAL A 164 19.07 -2.77 14.32
CA VAL A 164 19.06 -1.77 13.25
C VAL A 164 20.42 -1.08 13.14
N GLU A 165 20.98 -0.63 14.27
CA GLU A 165 22.31 0.00 14.29
C GLU A 165 23.41 -0.94 13.83
N LYS A 166 23.33 -2.23 14.20
CA LYS A 166 24.23 -3.27 13.70
C LYS A 166 24.12 -3.43 12.17
N ALA A 167 22.91 -3.53 11.65
CA ALA A 167 22.68 -3.67 10.20
C ALA A 167 23.25 -2.48 9.41
N GLU A 168 23.09 -1.26 9.93
CA GLU A 168 23.64 -0.03 9.33
C GLU A 168 25.18 0.00 9.36
N GLN A 169 25.80 -0.49 10.43
CA GLN A 169 27.26 -0.50 10.61
C GLN A 169 27.95 -1.62 9.82
N GLU A 170 27.36 -2.81 9.80
CA GLU A 170 27.96 -4.02 9.20
C GLU A 170 27.48 -4.26 7.76
N GLY A 171 26.43 -3.58 7.32
CA GLY A 171 25.85 -3.70 5.98
C GLY A 171 24.81 -4.82 5.83
N GLY A 172 24.38 -5.44 6.93
CA GLY A 172 23.37 -6.49 6.95
C GLY A 172 23.29 -7.22 8.28
N LEU A 173 22.39 -8.21 8.35
CA LEU A 173 22.24 -9.12 9.50
C LEU A 173 22.50 -10.56 9.06
N ASP A 174 23.14 -11.34 9.93
CA ASP A 174 23.22 -12.79 9.73
C ASP A 174 21.89 -13.49 10.09
N ALA A 175 21.82 -14.81 9.94
CA ALA A 175 20.59 -15.56 10.18
C ALA A 175 20.07 -15.47 11.62
N ALA A 176 20.97 -15.47 12.62
CA ALA A 176 20.57 -15.45 14.03
C ALA A 176 20.06 -14.06 14.42
N ASP A 177 20.75 -13.02 13.99
CA ASP A 177 20.32 -11.65 14.20
C ASP A 177 19.05 -11.31 13.44
N THR A 178 18.88 -11.82 12.22
CA THR A 178 17.67 -11.64 11.43
C THR A 178 16.44 -12.22 12.15
N SER A 179 16.55 -13.45 12.65
CA SER A 179 15.45 -14.08 13.39
C SER A 179 15.07 -13.28 14.63
N ARG A 180 16.08 -12.77 15.37
CA ARG A 180 15.86 -11.93 16.54
C ARG A 180 15.29 -10.56 16.18
N PHE A 181 15.78 -9.93 15.11
CA PHE A 181 15.28 -8.66 14.61
C PHE A 181 13.79 -8.74 14.30
N ILE A 182 13.35 -9.77 13.57
CA ILE A 182 11.95 -9.98 13.23
C ILE A 182 11.08 -10.11 14.50
N GLN A 183 11.50 -10.93 15.46
CA GLN A 183 10.75 -11.11 16.71
C GLN A 183 10.62 -9.80 17.50
N GLU A 184 11.71 -9.05 17.64
CA GLU A 184 11.74 -7.80 18.41
C GLU A 184 10.97 -6.66 17.73
N VAL A 185 11.01 -6.61 16.39
CA VAL A 185 10.24 -5.64 15.61
C VAL A 185 8.75 -5.96 15.64
N LEU A 186 8.34 -7.24 15.64
CA LEU A 186 6.93 -7.63 15.76
C LEU A 186 6.28 -7.13 17.05
N GLU A 187 7.02 -7.06 18.16
CA GLU A 187 6.50 -6.50 19.42
C GLU A 187 6.09 -5.02 19.30
N THR A 188 6.64 -4.29 18.33
CA THR A 188 6.23 -2.89 18.05
C THR A 188 4.78 -2.82 17.55
N PHE A 189 4.29 -3.87 16.87
CA PHE A 189 3.01 -3.88 16.16
C PHE A 189 1.92 -4.72 16.86
N ARG A 190 2.26 -5.37 17.97
CA ARG A 190 1.36 -6.25 18.71
C ARG A 190 0.20 -5.48 19.33
N TRP A 191 -0.98 -6.11 19.39
CA TRP A 191 -2.08 -5.54 20.15
C TRP A 191 -1.78 -5.51 21.65
N HIS A 192 -2.14 -4.41 22.31
CA HIS A 192 -2.14 -4.31 23.75
C HIS A 192 -3.49 -3.80 24.23
N ASP A 193 -4.17 -4.60 25.05
CA ASP A 193 -5.49 -4.34 25.63
C ASP A 193 -5.47 -3.25 26.72
N LYS A 194 -4.29 -2.82 27.18
CA LYS A 194 -4.11 -1.81 28.22
C LYS A 194 -3.70 -0.47 27.62
N ALA A 195 -4.56 0.53 27.78
CA ALA A 195 -4.25 1.91 27.44
C ALA A 195 -3.17 2.49 28.37
N ILE A 196 -2.39 3.43 27.85
CA ILE A 196 -1.36 4.19 28.60
C ILE A 196 -1.88 5.54 29.12
N VAL A 197 -3.18 5.79 28.97
CA VAL A 197 -3.88 6.99 29.45
C VAL A 197 -5.09 6.58 30.29
N ASP A 198 -5.57 7.49 31.13
CA ASP A 198 -6.82 7.30 31.86
C ASP A 198 -8.05 7.49 30.97
N VAL A 199 -9.23 7.11 31.49
CA VAL A 199 -10.51 7.17 30.74
C VAL A 199 -10.90 8.61 30.35
N LYS A 200 -10.49 9.60 31.15
CA LYS A 200 -10.83 11.00 30.94
C LYS A 200 -10.03 11.56 29.76
N MET A 201 -8.73 11.28 29.72
CA MET A 201 -7.84 11.63 28.63
C MET A 201 -8.25 10.90 27.35
N TYR A 202 -8.53 9.59 27.41
CA TYR A 202 -9.02 8.84 26.27
C TYR A 202 -10.29 9.45 25.66
N THR A 203 -11.29 9.78 26.50
CA THR A 203 -12.54 10.42 26.04
C THR A 203 -12.25 11.76 25.35
N ARG A 204 -11.40 12.63 25.92
CA ARG A 204 -11.03 13.91 25.29
C ARG A 204 -10.34 13.73 23.94
N LEU A 205 -9.41 12.77 23.83
CA LEU A 205 -8.75 12.45 22.57
C LEU A 205 -9.74 11.92 21.53
N HIS A 206 -10.69 11.08 21.98
CA HIS A 206 -11.70 10.45 21.13
C HIS A 206 -12.69 11.48 20.56
N ASP A 207 -13.17 12.37 21.43
CA ASP A 207 -14.07 13.47 21.08
C ASP A 207 -13.41 14.47 20.11
N ALA A 208 -12.10 14.68 20.24
CA ALA A 208 -11.33 15.48 19.29
C ALA A 208 -11.25 14.79 17.92
N HIS A 209 -10.81 13.53 17.89
CA HIS A 209 -10.87 12.66 16.72
C HIS A 209 -10.55 11.22 17.10
N ARG A 210 -11.32 10.24 16.62
CA ARG A 210 -11.11 8.80 16.90
C ARG A 210 -9.67 8.32 16.65
N LEU A 211 -9.05 8.82 15.57
CA LEU A 211 -7.65 8.53 15.21
C LEU A 211 -6.65 9.06 16.26
N ILE A 212 -6.90 10.24 16.85
CA ILE A 212 -6.02 10.79 17.89
C ILE A 212 -6.01 9.86 19.11
N ALA A 213 -7.19 9.40 19.54
CA ALA A 213 -7.29 8.43 20.63
C ALA A 213 -6.55 7.12 20.32
N ASP A 214 -6.73 6.58 19.11
CA ASP A 214 -6.06 5.38 18.62
C ASP A 214 -4.52 5.49 18.64
N VAL A 215 -3.97 6.64 18.25
CA VAL A 215 -2.50 6.83 18.22
C VAL A 215 -1.92 7.10 19.61
N VAL A 216 -2.55 7.98 20.38
CA VAL A 216 -1.97 8.51 21.63
C VAL A 216 -2.20 7.56 22.81
N SER A 217 -3.28 6.80 22.82
CA SER A 217 -3.73 6.08 24.02
C SER A 217 -3.07 4.72 24.22
N PHE A 218 -2.29 4.22 23.26
CA PHE A 218 -1.76 2.85 23.26
C PHE A 218 -0.23 2.82 23.26
N LYS A 219 0.32 1.67 23.69
CA LYS A 219 1.76 1.45 23.88
C LYS A 219 2.59 1.57 22.60
N GLY A 220 2.01 1.22 21.46
CA GLY A 220 2.69 1.18 20.18
C GLY A 220 1.72 1.22 19.01
N PRO A 221 2.26 1.31 17.78
CA PRO A 221 1.48 1.40 16.55
C PRO A 221 0.97 0.02 16.13
N HIS A 222 -0.04 -0.48 16.84
CA HIS A 222 -0.67 -1.75 16.48
C HIS A 222 -1.16 -1.76 15.03
N ILE A 223 -1.20 -2.95 14.42
CA ILE A 223 -1.68 -3.11 13.04
C ILE A 223 -3.14 -2.65 12.95
N ASN A 224 -3.41 -1.64 12.13
CA ASN A 224 -4.77 -1.15 11.91
C ASN A 224 -5.58 -2.14 11.07
N HIS A 225 -4.94 -2.62 10.00
CA HIS A 225 -5.41 -3.69 9.14
C HIS A 225 -4.22 -4.34 8.42
N LEU A 226 -4.43 -5.58 8.01
CA LEU A 226 -3.54 -6.31 7.10
C LEU A 226 -4.38 -6.82 5.94
N THR A 227 -4.06 -6.37 4.74
CA THR A 227 -4.90 -6.51 3.55
C THR A 227 -4.28 -7.52 2.60
N PRO A 228 -4.96 -8.64 2.28
CA PRO A 228 -4.51 -9.56 1.24
C PRO A 228 -4.92 -9.10 -0.16
N ARG A 229 -4.28 -9.66 -1.19
CA ARG A 229 -4.63 -9.42 -2.60
C ARG A 229 -5.60 -10.47 -3.15
N THR A 230 -6.70 -10.01 -3.75
CA THR A 230 -7.61 -10.83 -4.57
C THR A 230 -7.49 -10.48 -6.06
N LEU A 231 -7.77 -11.45 -6.92
CA LEU A 231 -7.90 -11.27 -8.37
C LEU A 231 -9.30 -10.80 -8.78
N ASP A 232 -10.30 -11.00 -7.92
CA ASP A 232 -11.69 -10.60 -8.16
C ASP A 232 -12.32 -10.12 -6.84
N ILE A 233 -12.33 -8.79 -6.66
CA ILE A 233 -12.89 -8.17 -5.46
C ILE A 233 -14.41 -8.23 -5.42
N ASP A 234 -15.07 -8.20 -6.58
CA ASP A 234 -16.54 -8.27 -6.65
C ASP A 234 -17.00 -9.65 -6.15
N ARG A 235 -16.30 -10.70 -6.56
CA ARG A 235 -16.59 -12.06 -6.10
C ARG A 235 -16.30 -12.26 -4.61
N VAL A 236 -15.21 -11.69 -4.08
CA VAL A 236 -14.93 -11.73 -2.64
C VAL A 236 -16.01 -10.99 -1.86
N GLN A 237 -16.35 -9.75 -2.25
CA GLN A 237 -17.36 -8.93 -1.58
C GLN A 237 -18.73 -9.64 -1.55
N ALA A 238 -19.13 -10.27 -2.66
CA ALA A 238 -20.39 -11.02 -2.74
C ALA A 238 -20.43 -12.26 -1.83
N LEU A 239 -19.28 -12.86 -1.53
CA LEU A 239 -19.17 -14.06 -0.69
C LEU A 239 -18.90 -13.75 0.79
N MET A 240 -18.43 -12.54 1.12
CA MET A 240 -18.14 -12.14 2.50
C MET A 240 -19.32 -12.36 3.46
N PRO A 241 -20.59 -12.01 3.12
CA PRO A 241 -21.72 -12.22 4.02
C PRO A 241 -21.98 -13.69 4.38
N ASP A 242 -21.75 -14.62 3.44
CA ASP A 242 -21.89 -16.07 3.66
C ASP A 242 -20.86 -16.59 4.69
N GLU A 243 -19.74 -15.88 4.83
CA GLU A 243 -18.66 -16.17 5.76
C GLU A 243 -18.74 -15.31 7.06
N GLY A 244 -19.87 -14.63 7.28
CA GLY A 244 -20.11 -13.80 8.46
C GLY A 244 -19.38 -12.45 8.46
N ILE A 245 -18.85 -12.03 7.31
CA ILE A 245 -18.16 -10.74 7.13
C ILE A 245 -19.11 -9.75 6.46
N ALA A 246 -19.36 -8.61 7.10
CA ALA A 246 -20.18 -7.54 6.52
C ALA A 246 -19.29 -6.47 5.87
N PRO A 247 -19.08 -6.49 4.53
CA PRO A 247 -18.32 -5.45 3.85
C PRO A 247 -19.06 -4.11 3.86
N LYS A 248 -18.31 -3.03 3.67
CA LYS A 248 -18.90 -1.76 3.22
C LYS A 248 -19.63 -1.98 1.89
N ALA A 249 -20.72 -1.23 1.71
CA ALA A 249 -21.53 -1.29 0.51
C ALA A 249 -20.74 -0.87 -0.74
N VAL A 250 -19.91 0.16 -0.63
CA VAL A 250 -19.16 0.73 -1.77
C VAL A 250 -17.74 0.20 -1.81
N VAL A 251 -17.31 -0.29 -2.97
CA VAL A 251 -15.90 -0.55 -3.29
C VAL A 251 -15.23 0.76 -3.73
N GLU A 252 -14.12 1.11 -3.08
CA GLU A 252 -13.31 2.27 -3.44
C GLU A 252 -12.41 1.95 -4.63
N GLY A 253 -12.11 2.94 -5.47
CA GLY A 253 -11.30 2.79 -6.69
C GLY A 253 -12.11 2.95 -7.98
N PRO A 254 -11.57 2.53 -9.14
CA PRO A 254 -12.32 2.46 -10.39
C PRO A 254 -13.43 1.40 -10.32
N PRO A 255 -14.40 1.41 -11.26
CA PRO A 255 -15.38 0.33 -11.36
C PRO A 255 -14.71 -0.97 -11.84
N THR A 256 -15.48 -2.05 -11.93
CA THR A 256 -15.03 -3.31 -12.54
C THR A 256 -14.59 -3.10 -13.99
N ARG A 257 -13.45 -3.69 -14.37
CA ARG A 257 -12.78 -3.49 -15.67
C ARG A 257 -12.10 -4.76 -16.14
N LYS A 258 -12.02 -4.97 -17.45
CA LYS A 258 -11.20 -6.04 -18.06
C LYS A 258 -9.71 -5.78 -17.88
N CYS A 259 -9.35 -4.50 -17.90
CA CYS A 259 -8.01 -4.00 -17.66
C CYS A 259 -8.00 -3.18 -16.37
N PRO A 260 -7.88 -3.81 -15.18
CA PRO A 260 -7.90 -3.10 -13.91
C PRO A 260 -6.78 -2.05 -13.85
N ILE A 261 -7.09 -0.88 -13.29
CA ILE A 261 -6.16 0.25 -13.11
C ILE A 261 -6.05 0.59 -11.62
N LEU A 262 -4.88 1.05 -11.18
CA LEU A 262 -4.59 1.36 -9.78
C LEU A 262 -4.95 0.17 -8.87
N LEU A 263 -5.87 0.36 -7.93
CA LEU A 263 -6.43 -0.71 -7.12
C LEU A 263 -7.92 -0.45 -6.83
N ARG A 264 -8.63 -1.51 -6.49
CA ARG A 264 -9.96 -1.49 -5.89
C ARG A 264 -9.88 -2.05 -4.48
N GLN A 265 -10.60 -1.48 -3.53
CA GLN A 265 -10.56 -1.93 -2.14
C GLN A 265 -11.92 -1.83 -1.44
N THR A 266 -12.16 -2.68 -0.46
CA THR A 266 -13.28 -2.54 0.47
C THR A 266 -12.86 -3.01 1.86
N SER A 267 -13.55 -2.50 2.87
CA SER A 267 -13.25 -2.78 4.28
C SER A 267 -14.47 -3.32 5.01
N PHE A 268 -14.25 -3.96 6.14
CA PHE A 268 -15.28 -4.43 7.06
C PHE A 268 -14.84 -4.22 8.51
N LYS A 269 -15.80 -4.11 9.43
CA LYS A 269 -15.49 -4.12 10.87
C LYS A 269 -15.05 -5.53 11.25
N ALA A 270 -13.80 -5.72 11.64
CA ALA A 270 -13.27 -7.05 11.96
C ALA A 270 -13.47 -7.41 13.43
N LEU A 271 -13.20 -6.49 14.35
CA LEU A 271 -13.31 -6.74 15.78
C LEU A 271 -13.52 -5.44 16.57
N GLU A 272 -14.37 -5.49 17.60
CA GLU A 272 -14.42 -4.46 18.64
C GLU A 272 -13.70 -5.02 19.87
N GLU A 273 -12.67 -4.32 20.31
CA GLU A 273 -11.75 -4.81 21.34
C GLU A 273 -12.15 -4.26 22.71
N ALA A 274 -12.09 -5.13 23.73
CA ALA A 274 -12.14 -4.69 25.11
C ALA A 274 -10.83 -3.98 25.45
N VAL A 275 -10.90 -2.76 25.97
CA VAL A 275 -9.74 -1.98 26.38
C VAL A 275 -9.85 -1.64 27.85
N SER A 276 -8.76 -1.86 28.58
CA SER A 276 -8.64 -1.51 29.99
C SER A 276 -7.96 -0.16 30.14
N PHE A 277 -8.59 0.75 30.90
CA PHE A 277 -8.07 2.06 31.25
C PHE A 277 -7.67 2.10 32.71
N ILE A 278 -6.58 2.81 33.05
CA ILE A 278 -6.20 3.01 34.45
C ILE A 278 -7.06 4.12 35.07
N GLY A 279 -7.75 3.80 36.15
CA GLY A 279 -8.53 4.75 36.94
C GLY A 279 -7.65 5.62 37.84
N ALA A 280 -8.21 6.72 38.35
CA ALA A 280 -7.51 7.63 39.26
C ALA A 280 -7.08 6.97 40.59
N ASP A 281 -7.72 5.85 40.95
CA ASP A 281 -7.40 5.02 42.11
C ASP A 281 -6.38 3.90 41.81
N GLY A 282 -5.86 3.85 40.58
CA GLY A 282 -4.92 2.81 40.11
C GLY A 282 -5.57 1.49 39.73
N THR A 283 -6.90 1.39 39.74
CA THR A 283 -7.62 0.18 39.30
C THR A 283 -7.88 0.20 37.79
N TRP A 284 -7.94 -0.98 37.17
CA TRP A 284 -8.27 -1.09 35.75
C TRP A 284 -9.79 -1.07 35.55
N GLN A 285 -10.27 -0.19 34.68
CA GLN A 285 -11.67 -0.05 34.30
C GLN A 285 -11.87 -0.57 32.88
N GLU A 286 -12.90 -1.38 32.68
CA GLU A 286 -13.27 -1.87 31.35
C GLU A 286 -13.90 -0.77 30.49
N GLY A 287 -13.49 -0.72 29.23
CA GLY A 287 -14.11 0.07 28.16
C GLY A 287 -13.97 -0.66 26.82
N SER A 288 -14.33 -0.01 25.72
CA SER A 288 -14.14 -0.56 24.37
C SER A 288 -13.43 0.41 23.43
N HIS A 289 -12.69 -0.15 22.49
CA HIS A 289 -12.10 0.59 21.38
C HIS A 289 -12.32 -0.18 20.08
N THR A 290 -12.85 0.48 19.07
CA THR A 290 -12.90 -0.08 17.71
C THR A 290 -11.60 0.27 17.00
N ALA A 291 -10.62 -0.62 17.10
CA ALA A 291 -9.26 -0.43 16.57
C ALA A 291 -9.07 -1.05 15.18
N ARG A 292 -9.66 -2.24 14.96
CA ARG A 292 -9.26 -3.15 13.88
C ARG A 292 -10.32 -3.31 12.81
N PHE A 293 -9.91 -3.03 11.58
CA PHE A 293 -10.69 -3.27 10.38
C PHE A 293 -10.05 -4.40 9.59
N GLY A 294 -10.89 -5.14 8.88
CA GLY A 294 -10.43 -6.00 7.81
C GLY A 294 -10.55 -5.23 6.51
N GLU A 295 -9.61 -5.46 5.60
CA GLU A 295 -9.64 -4.85 4.28
C GLU A 295 -9.21 -5.90 3.25
N ILE A 296 -9.70 -5.75 2.03
CA ILE A 296 -9.35 -6.56 0.87
C ILE A 296 -9.06 -5.63 -0.31
N GLU A 297 -8.06 -5.99 -1.13
CA GLU A 297 -7.71 -5.21 -2.33
C GLU A 297 -7.53 -6.07 -3.58
N GLN A 298 -7.85 -5.49 -4.73
CA GLN A 298 -7.49 -5.99 -6.06
C GLN A 298 -6.61 -4.95 -6.76
N ARG A 299 -5.40 -5.35 -7.14
CA ARG A 299 -4.41 -4.47 -7.78
C ARG A 299 -4.39 -4.64 -9.29
N GLY A 300 -4.45 -3.53 -10.01
CA GLY A 300 -4.35 -3.39 -11.46
C GLY A 300 -3.03 -2.77 -11.91
N VAL A 301 -3.04 -2.15 -13.09
CA VAL A 301 -1.86 -1.49 -13.67
C VAL A 301 -1.55 -0.15 -13.01
N ALA A 302 -0.27 0.16 -12.84
CA ALA A 302 0.21 1.48 -12.46
C ALA A 302 -0.05 2.48 -13.59
N LEU A 303 -0.60 3.65 -13.24
CA LEU A 303 -0.91 4.70 -14.21
C LEU A 303 0.26 5.68 -14.36
N THR A 304 0.44 6.18 -15.58
CA THR A 304 1.30 7.35 -15.83
C THR A 304 0.66 8.60 -15.24
N PRO A 305 1.37 9.74 -15.12
CA PRO A 305 0.75 11.00 -14.74
C PRO A 305 -0.47 11.37 -15.60
N LYS A 306 -0.42 11.08 -16.90
CA LYS A 306 -1.55 11.28 -17.83
C LYS A 306 -2.72 10.36 -17.52
N GLY A 307 -2.46 9.06 -17.30
CA GLY A 307 -3.50 8.12 -16.92
C GLY A 307 -4.14 8.46 -15.58
N ARG A 308 -3.32 8.91 -14.63
CA ARG A 308 -3.78 9.32 -13.31
C ARG A 308 -4.64 10.58 -13.36
N ALA A 309 -4.26 11.57 -14.16
CA ALA A 309 -5.07 12.77 -14.39
C ALA A 309 -6.45 12.43 -14.99
N LEU A 310 -6.49 11.50 -15.96
CA LEU A 310 -7.76 11.01 -16.51
C LEU A 310 -8.60 10.29 -15.45
N TYR A 311 -7.99 9.40 -14.67
CA TYR A 311 -8.67 8.73 -13.56
C TYR A 311 -9.29 9.73 -12.57
N ASP A 312 -8.51 10.73 -12.12
CA ASP A 312 -8.96 11.73 -11.16
C ASP A 312 -10.11 12.59 -11.73
N ALA A 313 -10.03 12.96 -13.02
CA ALA A 313 -11.11 13.70 -13.71
C ALA A 313 -12.42 12.90 -13.76
N LEU A 314 -12.36 11.63 -14.15
CA LEU A 314 -13.52 10.74 -14.24
C LEU A 314 -14.14 10.45 -12.86
N LEU A 315 -13.31 10.29 -11.83
CA LEU A 315 -13.79 10.12 -10.46
C LEU A 315 -14.48 11.39 -9.94
N ASN A 316 -13.95 12.56 -10.25
CA ASN A 316 -14.55 13.85 -9.89
C ASN A 316 -15.87 14.10 -10.63
N GLU A 317 -15.94 13.74 -11.91
CA GLU A 317 -17.19 13.80 -12.68
C GLU A 317 -18.24 12.87 -12.08
N THR A 318 -17.87 11.63 -11.74
CA THR A 318 -18.76 10.69 -11.05
C THR A 318 -19.33 11.31 -9.79
N ARG A 319 -18.48 11.92 -8.94
CA ARG A 319 -18.88 12.58 -7.69
C ARG A 319 -19.65 13.87 -7.86
N THR A 320 -19.61 14.46 -9.05
CA THR A 320 -20.48 15.59 -9.41
C THR A 320 -21.89 15.09 -9.74
N ARG A 321 -22.01 13.89 -10.32
CA ARG A 321 -23.30 13.24 -10.60
C ARG A 321 -23.91 12.62 -9.33
N VAL A 322 -23.14 11.80 -8.62
CA VAL A 322 -23.58 11.07 -7.41
C VAL A 322 -22.40 10.97 -6.43
N ARG A 323 -22.58 11.46 -5.20
CA ARG A 323 -21.61 11.23 -4.12
C ARG A 323 -22.02 10.00 -3.31
N PRO A 324 -21.09 9.09 -2.97
CA PRO A 324 -21.42 7.94 -2.16
C PRO A 324 -21.82 8.40 -0.76
N ALA A 325 -22.98 7.94 -0.29
CA ALA A 325 -23.45 8.18 1.06
C ALA A 325 -22.67 7.30 2.05
N ALA A 326 -22.37 7.84 3.24
CA ALA A 326 -21.61 7.13 4.26
C ALA A 326 -22.32 5.85 4.77
N ASP A 327 -23.65 5.82 4.69
CA ASP A 327 -24.49 4.68 5.06
C ASP A 327 -24.70 3.66 3.92
N GLY A 328 -24.16 3.93 2.73
CA GLY A 328 -24.28 3.06 1.56
C GLY A 328 -25.66 3.07 0.90
N SER A 329 -26.59 3.92 1.32
CA SER A 329 -27.99 3.96 0.84
C SER A 329 -28.14 4.22 -0.66
N ASN A 330 -27.14 4.81 -1.29
CA ASN A 330 -27.10 5.10 -2.73
C ASN A 330 -25.95 4.40 -3.47
N SER A 331 -25.42 3.30 -2.90
CA SER A 331 -24.31 2.52 -3.50
C SER A 331 -24.58 2.12 -4.94
N ASP A 332 -25.75 1.51 -5.24
CA ASP A 332 -26.13 1.14 -6.61
C ASP A 332 -26.09 2.31 -7.60
N ALA A 333 -26.59 3.48 -7.18
CA ALA A 333 -26.62 4.67 -8.04
C ALA A 333 -25.21 5.25 -8.25
N TYR A 334 -24.36 5.20 -7.22
CA TYR A 334 -22.96 5.61 -7.32
C TYR A 334 -22.17 4.68 -8.25
N GLU A 335 -22.33 3.37 -8.09
CA GLU A 335 -21.65 2.37 -8.92
C GLU A 335 -22.08 2.44 -10.38
N ALA A 336 -23.38 2.64 -10.64
CA ALA A 336 -23.88 2.85 -12.00
C ALA A 336 -23.30 4.11 -12.65
N ALA A 337 -23.24 5.22 -11.90
CA ALA A 337 -22.64 6.46 -12.39
C ALA A 337 -21.12 6.30 -12.62
N LEU A 338 -20.43 5.60 -11.72
CA LEU A 338 -19.00 5.31 -11.83
C LEU A 338 -18.69 4.47 -13.07
N ALA A 339 -19.47 3.41 -13.30
CA ALA A 339 -19.32 2.54 -14.48
C ALA A 339 -19.58 3.30 -15.80
N ASP A 340 -20.61 4.14 -15.86
CA ASP A 340 -20.94 4.96 -17.03
C ASP A 340 -19.81 5.96 -17.36
N VAL A 341 -19.37 6.73 -16.37
CA VAL A 341 -18.33 7.75 -16.57
C VAL A 341 -16.99 7.12 -16.98
N PHE A 342 -16.61 6.00 -16.37
CA PHE A 342 -15.35 5.32 -16.67
C PHE A 342 -15.31 4.57 -18.01
N THR A 343 -16.41 4.54 -18.78
CA THR A 343 -16.37 4.11 -20.18
C THR A 343 -15.43 4.97 -21.03
N ALA A 344 -15.17 6.21 -20.60
CA ALA A 344 -14.19 7.11 -21.23
C ALA A 344 -12.73 6.67 -21.02
N PHE A 345 -12.45 5.77 -20.06
CA PHE A 345 -11.11 5.21 -19.88
C PHE A 345 -10.97 3.92 -20.73
N PRO A 346 -9.96 3.80 -21.62
CA PRO A 346 -9.79 2.61 -22.46
C PRO A 346 -9.65 1.32 -21.66
N ASP A 347 -10.40 0.27 -22.00
CA ASP A 347 -10.43 -1.02 -21.28
C ASP A 347 -9.79 -2.18 -22.07
N ASP A 348 -8.74 -1.84 -22.81
CA ASP A 348 -7.90 -2.75 -23.58
C ASP A 348 -6.42 -2.40 -23.34
N TRP A 349 -5.58 -3.41 -23.06
CA TRP A 349 -4.20 -3.20 -22.68
C TRP A 349 -3.39 -2.45 -23.74
N ASN A 350 -3.58 -2.79 -25.02
CA ASN A 350 -2.84 -2.13 -26.10
C ASN A 350 -3.28 -0.67 -26.28
N SER A 351 -4.58 -0.39 -26.13
CA SER A 351 -5.14 0.96 -26.16
C SER A 351 -4.62 1.82 -25.00
N ILE A 352 -4.57 1.27 -23.77
CA ILE A 352 -3.99 1.94 -22.60
C ILE A 352 -2.50 2.27 -22.85
N ARG A 353 -1.74 1.31 -23.38
CA ARG A 353 -0.31 1.46 -23.71
C ARG A 353 -0.08 2.53 -24.76
N LYS A 354 -0.75 2.45 -25.92
CA LYS A 354 -0.61 3.41 -27.03
C LYS A 354 -1.02 4.83 -26.62
N ALA A 355 -2.01 4.97 -25.73
CA ALA A 355 -2.43 6.26 -25.20
C ALA A 355 -1.49 6.82 -24.12
N GLY A 356 -0.50 6.04 -23.66
CA GLY A 356 0.42 6.41 -22.60
C GLY A 356 -0.26 6.59 -21.25
N LEU A 357 -1.28 5.77 -20.95
CA LEU A 357 -2.09 5.90 -19.73
C LEU A 357 -1.62 4.96 -18.61
N GLY A 358 -0.98 3.84 -18.94
CA GLY A 358 -0.42 2.90 -17.97
C GLY A 358 1.03 2.59 -18.27
N TYR A 359 1.75 2.10 -17.27
CA TYR A 359 3.13 1.60 -17.43
C TYR A 359 3.13 0.11 -17.78
N PHE A 360 4.00 -0.27 -18.70
CA PHE A 360 4.12 -1.66 -19.18
C PHE A 360 5.57 -2.14 -19.15
N SER A 361 5.78 -3.39 -18.78
CA SER A 361 7.06 -4.06 -18.97
C SER A 361 7.08 -4.77 -20.32
N TYR A 362 8.25 -4.84 -20.94
CA TYR A 362 8.46 -5.46 -22.24
C TYR A 362 9.41 -6.64 -22.09
N SER A 363 9.10 -7.75 -22.77
CA SER A 363 9.96 -8.93 -22.81
C SER A 363 9.92 -9.60 -24.17
N LEU A 364 11.04 -10.22 -24.58
CA LEU A 364 11.08 -11.04 -25.79
C LEU A 364 10.28 -12.33 -25.60
N THR A 365 9.51 -12.69 -26.61
CA THR A 365 8.86 -14.00 -26.68
C THR A 365 9.88 -15.06 -27.13
N GLU A 366 9.51 -16.34 -27.09
CA GLU A 366 10.31 -17.41 -27.71
C GLU A 366 10.62 -17.09 -29.19
N LYS A 367 9.62 -16.59 -29.92
CA LYS A 367 9.77 -16.16 -31.32
C LYS A 367 10.76 -15.00 -31.46
N GLY A 368 10.72 -14.03 -30.54
CA GLY A 368 11.64 -12.90 -30.50
C GLY A 368 13.07 -13.29 -30.18
N ASN A 369 13.28 -14.29 -29.33
CA ASN A 369 14.60 -14.80 -28.97
C ASN A 369 15.29 -15.56 -30.11
N VAL A 370 14.51 -16.25 -30.96
CA VAL A 370 15.04 -17.03 -32.10
C VAL A 370 15.30 -16.16 -33.33
N ALA A 371 14.47 -15.14 -33.55
CA ALA A 371 14.65 -14.23 -34.66
C ALA A 371 15.84 -13.29 -34.37
N LYS A 372 16.79 -13.18 -35.30
CA LYS A 372 17.71 -12.03 -35.36
C LYS A 372 16.91 -10.80 -35.79
N VAL A 373 16.02 -10.34 -34.91
CA VAL A 373 15.16 -9.19 -35.15
C VAL A 373 16.11 -8.00 -35.25
N SER A 374 16.51 -7.64 -36.46
CA SER A 374 17.27 -6.44 -36.74
C SER A 374 16.36 -5.53 -37.55
N ALA A 375 16.17 -4.30 -37.06
CA ALA A 375 15.48 -3.19 -37.72
C ALA A 375 13.93 -3.07 -37.64
N LEU A 376 13.21 -3.85 -36.82
CA LEU A 376 11.78 -3.57 -36.56
C LEU A 376 11.59 -2.55 -35.44
N GLY A 377 10.65 -1.61 -35.61
CA GLY A 377 10.19 -0.74 -34.52
C GLY A 377 9.41 -1.52 -33.46
N LEU A 378 9.27 -0.96 -32.26
CA LEU A 378 8.58 -1.62 -31.13
C LEU A 378 7.17 -2.09 -31.50
N GLU A 379 6.40 -1.27 -32.23
CA GLU A 379 5.04 -1.62 -32.63
C GLU A 379 5.00 -2.81 -33.59
N ASP A 380 5.86 -2.83 -34.61
CA ASP A 380 5.96 -3.97 -35.53
C ASP A 380 6.42 -5.24 -34.81
N ALA A 381 7.33 -5.10 -33.83
CA ALA A 381 7.80 -6.21 -33.02
C ALA A 381 6.71 -6.81 -32.12
N ILE A 382 5.81 -5.97 -31.60
CA ILE A 382 4.62 -6.40 -30.84
C ILE A 382 3.59 -7.05 -31.77
N GLU A 383 3.27 -6.43 -32.91
CA GLU A 383 2.31 -6.97 -33.88
C GLU A 383 2.76 -8.32 -34.46
N GLN A 384 4.06 -8.51 -34.64
CA GLN A 384 4.64 -9.79 -35.08
C GLN A 384 4.90 -10.76 -33.92
N ALA A 385 4.53 -10.42 -32.68
CA ALA A 385 4.70 -11.23 -31.47
C ALA A 385 6.17 -11.61 -31.17
N TYR A 386 7.13 -10.78 -31.55
CA TYR A 386 8.53 -10.91 -31.11
C TYR A 386 8.72 -10.32 -29.71
N VAL A 387 8.03 -9.21 -29.42
CA VAL A 387 7.97 -8.58 -28.11
C VAL A 387 6.56 -8.75 -27.58
N ARG A 388 6.44 -9.15 -26.32
CA ARG A 388 5.20 -9.01 -25.55
C ARG A 388 5.34 -7.86 -24.57
N PHE A 389 4.20 -7.34 -24.13
CA PHE A 389 4.13 -6.33 -23.09
C PHE A 389 3.12 -6.75 -22.03
N ASP A 390 3.42 -6.43 -20.78
CA ASP A 390 2.59 -6.77 -19.63
C ASP A 390 2.43 -5.54 -18.71
N PRO A 391 1.25 -5.33 -18.11
CA PRO A 391 0.98 -4.20 -17.24
C PRO A 391 1.84 -4.31 -15.98
N ILE A 392 2.53 -3.22 -15.64
CA ILE A 392 3.26 -3.13 -14.36
C ILE A 392 2.22 -2.94 -13.26
N VAL A 393 2.23 -3.83 -12.26
CA VAL A 393 1.26 -3.80 -11.16
C VAL A 393 1.44 -2.53 -10.33
N TYR A 394 0.34 -1.92 -9.93
CA TYR A 394 0.34 -0.79 -9.01
C TYR A 394 0.66 -1.24 -7.58
N GLU A 395 1.78 -0.76 -7.04
CA GLU A 395 2.33 -1.09 -5.72
C GLU A 395 2.01 -0.06 -4.64
N ASP A 396 1.39 1.04 -5.01
CA ASP A 396 1.09 2.15 -4.12
C ASP A 396 -0.39 2.13 -3.70
N PHE A 397 -0.87 3.23 -3.13
CA PHE A 397 -2.21 3.33 -2.54
C PHE A 397 -3.08 4.30 -3.32
N LEU A 398 -4.40 4.20 -3.22
CA LEU A 398 -5.27 5.22 -3.79
C LEU A 398 -4.94 6.58 -3.13
N PRO A 399 -4.94 7.67 -3.91
CA PRO A 399 -4.90 8.98 -3.30
C PRO A 399 -6.10 9.13 -2.37
N VAL A 400 -5.91 9.80 -1.23
CA VAL A 400 -7.07 10.42 -0.61
C VAL A 400 -7.60 11.44 -1.59
N SER A 401 -8.89 11.32 -1.86
CA SER A 401 -9.73 12.11 -2.76
C SER A 401 -9.62 13.63 -2.53
N ALA A 402 -8.47 14.21 -2.79
CA ALA A 402 -8.17 15.62 -2.56
C ALA A 402 -7.50 16.30 -3.75
N ALA A 403 -7.49 15.63 -4.92
CA ALA A 403 -7.25 16.30 -6.20
C ALA A 403 -8.28 17.42 -6.49
N ALA A 404 -9.33 17.56 -5.67
CA ALA A 404 -10.36 18.58 -5.82
C ALA A 404 -9.95 20.02 -5.43
N ILE A 405 -8.73 20.29 -4.92
CA ILE A 405 -8.36 21.65 -4.47
C ILE A 405 -7.15 22.27 -5.21
N PHE A 406 -6.36 21.52 -5.99
CA PHE A 406 -5.20 22.10 -6.67
C PHE A 406 -5.17 22.02 -8.21
N GLN A 407 -6.17 21.43 -8.86
CA GLN A 407 -6.19 21.32 -10.33
C GLN A 407 -7.03 22.39 -11.07
N SER A 408 -7.78 23.25 -10.36
CA SER A 408 -8.68 24.20 -11.03
C SER A 408 -8.01 25.48 -11.56
N ASN A 409 -6.68 25.65 -11.44
CA ASN A 409 -6.00 26.90 -11.81
C ASN A 409 -4.76 26.78 -12.72
N LEU A 410 -4.42 25.60 -13.25
CA LEU A 410 -3.22 25.45 -14.09
C LEU A 410 -3.59 24.84 -15.44
N GLY A 411 -3.74 25.73 -16.43
CA GLY A 411 -3.92 25.38 -17.82
C GLY A 411 -2.65 24.78 -18.45
N ASP A 412 -2.92 24.05 -19.54
CA ASP A 412 -2.07 23.65 -20.66
C ASP A 412 -0.57 23.37 -20.47
N GLU A 413 -0.21 22.13 -20.85
CA GLU A 413 1.06 21.72 -21.45
C GLU A 413 2.35 22.39 -20.93
N VAL A 414 2.70 22.11 -19.67
CA VAL A 414 4.10 22.20 -19.23
C VAL A 414 4.37 21.00 -18.35
N ALA A 415 5.49 20.31 -18.58
CA ALA A 415 6.04 19.34 -17.64
C ALA A 415 6.18 20.03 -16.28
N GLN A 416 5.22 19.81 -15.37
CA GLN A 416 5.24 20.41 -14.05
C GLN A 416 6.32 19.70 -13.25
N GLU A 417 7.41 20.40 -12.95
CA GLU A 417 8.33 20.00 -11.91
C GLU A 417 7.53 19.76 -10.63
N PHE A 418 7.63 18.55 -10.07
CA PHE A 418 7.00 18.20 -8.79
C PHE A 418 7.66 19.04 -7.68
N VAL A 419 7.11 20.22 -7.40
CA VAL A 419 7.52 21.02 -6.27
C VAL A 419 6.82 20.47 -5.03
N ALA A 420 7.61 19.93 -4.09
CA ALA A 420 7.10 19.40 -2.84
C ALA A 420 6.29 20.46 -2.07
N SER A 421 5.10 20.08 -1.59
CA SER A 421 4.27 20.98 -0.78
C SER A 421 4.93 21.28 0.58
N PRO A 422 4.58 22.38 1.27
CA PRO A 422 5.10 22.65 2.61
C PRO A 422 4.87 21.51 3.62
N ASN A 423 3.75 20.78 3.49
CA ASN A 423 3.45 19.62 4.33
C ASN A 423 4.32 18.41 3.97
N GLN A 424 4.68 18.23 2.69
CA GLN A 424 5.64 17.20 2.28
C GLN A 424 7.04 17.53 2.80
N VAL A 425 7.50 18.78 2.68
CA VAL A 425 8.80 19.20 3.22
C VAL A 425 8.87 18.98 4.74
N MET A 426 7.78 19.28 5.46
CA MET A 426 7.66 18.97 6.88
C MET A 426 7.76 17.47 7.15
N PHE A 427 7.03 16.65 6.39
CA PHE A 427 7.05 15.20 6.53
C PHE A 427 8.44 14.60 6.25
N GLU A 428 9.10 15.01 5.19
CA GLU A 428 10.44 14.53 4.81
C GLU A 428 11.51 14.93 5.84
N ARG A 429 11.38 16.12 6.44
CA ARG A 429 12.20 16.53 7.58
C ARG A 429 12.01 15.57 8.75
N ASP A 430 10.76 15.28 9.12
CA ASP A 430 10.41 14.43 10.26
C ASP A 430 10.78 12.95 10.01
N LEU A 431 10.68 12.50 8.76
CA LEU A 431 11.11 11.19 8.27
C LEU A 431 12.65 11.04 8.25
N GLY A 432 13.37 12.15 8.05
CA GLY A 432 14.83 12.18 7.91
C GLY A 432 15.34 11.78 6.52
N ALA A 433 14.47 11.74 5.51
CA ALA A 433 14.80 11.47 4.11
C ALA A 433 13.69 11.97 3.18
N GLY A 434 14.01 12.22 1.90
CA GLY A 434 13.00 12.47 0.88
C GLY A 434 12.18 11.20 0.59
N VAL A 435 10.90 11.36 0.24
CA VAL A 435 10.12 10.25 -0.28
C VAL A 435 10.45 10.03 -1.76
N LEU A 436 10.40 8.77 -2.22
CA LEU A 436 10.60 8.44 -3.63
C LEU A 436 9.35 8.76 -4.44
N ASP A 437 9.54 9.22 -5.67
CA ASP A 437 8.47 9.45 -6.65
C ASP A 437 8.06 8.11 -7.29
N GLU A 438 6.82 7.70 -7.08
CA GLU A 438 6.28 6.46 -7.61
C GLU A 438 6.26 6.43 -9.14
N PHE A 439 5.97 7.56 -9.80
CA PHE A 439 5.92 7.64 -11.25
C PHE A 439 7.30 7.43 -11.87
N GLN A 440 8.34 8.03 -11.27
CA GLN A 440 9.72 7.81 -11.70
C GLN A 440 10.13 6.35 -11.52
N HIS A 441 9.69 5.71 -10.44
CA HIS A 441 9.96 4.31 -10.20
C HIS A 441 9.34 3.41 -11.29
N TYR A 442 8.05 3.57 -11.59
CA TYR A 442 7.40 2.79 -12.65
C TYR A 442 7.96 3.07 -14.04
N ALA A 443 8.23 4.34 -14.37
CA ALA A 443 8.90 4.72 -15.62
C ALA A 443 10.30 4.09 -15.73
N GLY A 444 11.00 3.96 -14.61
CA GLY A 444 12.28 3.27 -14.52
C GLY A 444 12.17 1.78 -14.88
N ILE A 445 11.16 1.07 -14.35
CA ILE A 445 10.92 -0.35 -14.67
C ILE A 445 10.54 -0.52 -16.15
N GLU A 446 9.60 0.28 -16.65
CA GLU A 446 9.19 0.27 -18.06
C GLU A 446 10.39 0.47 -18.99
N ARG A 447 11.17 1.52 -18.75
CA ARG A 447 12.37 1.83 -19.55
C ARG A 447 13.41 0.73 -19.50
N ALA A 448 13.72 0.19 -18.33
CA ALA A 448 14.70 -0.87 -18.19
C ALA A 448 14.29 -2.14 -18.95
N SER A 449 13.02 -2.52 -18.88
CA SER A 449 12.50 -3.70 -19.61
C SER A 449 12.54 -3.49 -21.13
N LEU A 450 12.23 -2.27 -21.60
CA LEU A 450 12.29 -1.92 -23.01
C LEU A 450 13.73 -1.91 -23.53
N GLU A 451 14.67 -1.30 -22.79
CA GLU A 451 16.09 -1.28 -23.12
C GLU A 451 16.67 -2.71 -23.19
N ALA A 452 16.27 -3.59 -22.27
CA ALA A 452 16.66 -5.00 -22.29
C ALA A 452 16.20 -5.73 -23.56
N CYS A 453 14.95 -5.49 -23.99
CA CYS A 453 14.44 -6.03 -25.26
C CYS A 453 15.22 -5.52 -26.47
N LEU A 454 15.45 -4.21 -26.56
CA LEU A 454 16.09 -3.57 -27.70
C LEU A 454 17.60 -3.90 -27.80
N THR A 455 18.29 -4.08 -26.67
CA THR A 455 19.72 -4.43 -26.67
C THR A 455 19.98 -5.81 -27.27
N VAL A 456 19.12 -6.80 -26.98
CA VAL A 456 19.22 -8.14 -27.58
C VAL A 456 19.00 -8.09 -29.09
N VAL A 457 18.00 -7.33 -29.53
CA VAL A 457 17.67 -7.05 -30.94
C VAL A 457 18.85 -6.42 -31.69
N HIS A 458 19.55 -5.45 -31.08
CA HIS A 458 20.70 -4.79 -31.72
C HIS A 458 22.01 -5.60 -31.68
N SER A 459 22.27 -6.39 -30.62
CA SER A 459 23.48 -7.22 -30.52
C SER A 459 23.54 -8.35 -31.57
N ALA A 460 22.38 -8.87 -31.99
CA ALA A 460 22.28 -9.85 -33.06
C ALA A 460 22.67 -9.28 -34.44
N ALA A 461 22.59 -7.95 -34.62
CA ALA A 461 22.92 -7.27 -35.88
C ALA A 461 24.41 -6.93 -36.03
N ALA A 462 25.17 -6.87 -34.93
CA ALA A 462 26.61 -6.54 -34.94
C ALA A 462 27.52 -7.78 -35.01
N ALA A 463 26.94 -8.98 -34.93
CA ALA A 463 27.63 -10.28 -35.00
C ALA A 463 27.42 -11.00 -36.35
N GLU A 464 26.80 -10.33 -37.34
CA GLU A 464 26.84 -10.67 -38.77
C GLU A 464 27.78 -9.70 -39.50
#